data_AF-A0A948A9A1-F1
#
_entry.id   AF-A0A948A9A1-F1
#
_cell.length_a   1.000
_cell.length_b   1.000
_cell.length_c   1.000
_cell.angle_alpha   90.00
_cell.angle_beta   90.00
_cell.angle_gamma   90.00
#
_symmetry.space_group_name_H-M   'P 1'
#
loop_
_entity.id
_entity.type
_entity.pdbx_description
1 polymer ?
#
loop_
_entity_poly.entity_id
_entity_poly.type
_entity_poly.pdbx_seq_one_letter_code
_entity_poly.pdbx_strand_id
1 'polypeptide(L)'
;MNSELDLENLRLKDWLEPPQNIDRVWFQKRGRVFEKILNDMLSKEQMEPRTSMRPSGEEIDGSFAIGESFYLLEAKWHSSPIPASSLYAFKGKVDGKLTGTIGVFFSMSDYSKEAVDALLYGKELNLILFGHDDLILIDEGKIKIREAMRVKRRYASNYGQPFYPLKTYLSELEASSEDTTARDQGASWSILVEGESDVGAIEILLGRCGINARYNVVAAGGQLAVAQLAEHLMSNNQRHVAAIVTPISDAELQHEQISKLIDLGVEIVELKHGVEDWLDNYVSAEYHNATFMLTNRNGKMARRYARNADIEKLRSDNPTFERLLQKLQGDAEDRL
;
A
#
# COMPACT_ATOMS: atom_id res chain seq x y z
N MET A 1 -20.33 -31.74 15.05
CA MET A 1 -21.06 -31.86 13.77
C MET A 1 -20.34 -30.95 12.80
N ASN A 2 -19.52 -31.54 11.92
CA ASN A 2 -18.69 -30.82 10.96
C ASN A 2 -19.60 -30.07 9.99
N SER A 3 -19.62 -28.74 10.05
CA SER A 3 -20.00 -27.96 8.88
C SER A 3 -18.83 -28.07 7.91
N GLU A 4 -19.01 -28.85 6.85
CA GLU A 4 -18.27 -28.62 5.62
C GLU A 4 -18.44 -27.14 5.30
N LEU A 5 -17.34 -26.39 5.38
CA LEU A 5 -17.28 -25.05 4.81
C LEU A 5 -17.64 -25.21 3.34
N ASP A 6 -18.74 -24.60 2.93
CA ASP A 6 -19.18 -24.57 1.55
C ASP A 6 -18.05 -23.96 0.70
N LEU A 7 -17.30 -24.84 0.02
CA LEU A 7 -16.03 -24.50 -0.62
C LEU A 7 -16.23 -23.54 -1.81
N GLU A 8 -17.46 -23.40 -2.31
CA GLU A 8 -17.79 -22.60 -3.48
C GLU A 8 -17.85 -21.08 -3.21
N ASN A 9 -17.85 -20.64 -1.95
CA ASN A 9 -18.03 -19.22 -1.58
C ASN A 9 -17.05 -18.69 -0.52
N LEU A 10 -15.81 -19.19 -0.49
CA LEU A 10 -14.81 -18.66 0.44
C LEU A 10 -14.38 -17.23 0.03
N ARG A 11 -14.56 -16.26 0.93
CA ARG A 11 -14.18 -14.86 0.71
C ARG A 11 -13.15 -14.40 1.73
N LEU A 12 -12.24 -13.52 1.34
CA LEU A 12 -11.22 -12.97 2.25
C LEU A 12 -11.86 -12.26 3.45
N LYS A 13 -12.95 -11.52 3.21
CA LYS A 13 -13.67 -10.76 4.23
C LYS A 13 -14.13 -11.61 5.43
N ASP A 14 -14.43 -12.89 5.20
CA ASP A 14 -14.92 -13.80 6.24
C ASP A 14 -13.81 -14.23 7.22
N TRP A 15 -12.56 -13.92 6.92
CA TRP A 15 -11.37 -14.31 7.67
C TRP A 15 -10.53 -13.13 8.19
N LEU A 16 -11.02 -11.89 7.98
CA LEU A 16 -10.37 -10.66 8.42
C LEU A 16 -10.22 -10.62 9.93
N GLU A 17 -11.35 -10.78 10.63
CA GLU A 17 -11.41 -10.72 12.08
C GLU A 17 -11.41 -12.12 12.66
N PRO A 18 -10.46 -12.44 13.55
CA PRO A 18 -10.45 -13.73 14.19
C PRO A 18 -11.57 -13.81 15.26
N PRO A 19 -12.23 -14.97 15.44
CA PRO A 19 -13.34 -15.14 16.40
C PRO A 19 -12.89 -14.96 17.87
N GLN A 20 -13.79 -15.00 18.84
CA GLN A 20 -13.37 -14.97 20.25
C GLN A 20 -12.73 -16.31 20.68
N ASN A 21 -11.70 -16.29 21.54
CA ASN A 21 -10.95 -17.45 22.06
C ASN A 21 -10.25 -18.31 20.98
N ILE A 22 -9.19 -17.75 20.37
CA ILE A 22 -8.50 -18.35 19.22
C ILE A 22 -7.23 -19.08 19.67
N ASP A 23 -6.96 -20.24 19.08
CA ASP A 23 -5.68 -20.94 19.19
C ASP A 23 -4.83 -20.80 17.91
N ARG A 24 -3.61 -21.33 17.96
CA ARG A 24 -2.70 -21.33 16.80
C ARG A 24 -3.29 -22.06 15.59
N VAL A 25 -4.22 -23.00 15.79
CA VAL A 25 -4.82 -23.82 14.74
C VAL A 25 -5.68 -22.98 13.82
N TRP A 26 -6.41 -22.00 14.35
CA TRP A 26 -7.22 -21.10 13.53
C TRP A 26 -6.37 -20.26 12.57
N PHE A 27 -5.25 -19.70 13.04
CA PHE A 27 -4.34 -18.93 12.17
C PHE A 27 -3.71 -19.78 11.07
N GLN A 28 -3.36 -21.03 11.38
CA GLN A 28 -2.90 -21.98 10.36
C GLN A 28 -4.01 -22.32 9.36
N LYS A 29 -5.26 -22.49 9.83
CA LYS A 29 -6.42 -22.71 8.97
C LYS A 29 -6.66 -21.51 8.05
N ARG A 30 -6.54 -20.28 8.57
CA ARG A 30 -6.67 -19.05 7.79
C ARG A 30 -5.65 -18.98 6.66
N GLY A 31 -4.38 -19.29 6.94
CA GLY A 31 -3.34 -19.34 5.89
C GLY A 31 -3.69 -20.32 4.77
N ARG A 32 -4.09 -21.54 5.11
CA ARG A 32 -4.51 -22.55 4.11
C ARG A 32 -5.76 -22.15 3.33
N VAL A 33 -6.69 -21.44 3.97
CA VAL A 33 -7.89 -20.92 3.29
C VAL A 33 -7.51 -19.78 2.34
N PHE A 34 -6.56 -18.93 2.72
CA PHE A 34 -6.06 -17.87 1.85
C PHE A 34 -5.41 -18.41 0.57
N GLU A 35 -4.55 -19.43 0.69
CA GLU A 35 -3.97 -20.12 -0.47
C GLU A 35 -5.06 -20.68 -1.42
N LYS A 36 -6.13 -21.27 -0.85
CA LYS A 36 -7.26 -21.79 -1.63
C LYS A 36 -8.04 -20.70 -2.34
N ILE A 37 -8.31 -19.58 -1.67
CA ILE A 37 -9.01 -18.43 -2.27
C ILE A 37 -8.20 -17.88 -3.44
N LEU A 38 -6.87 -17.72 -3.28
CA LEU A 38 -6.00 -17.27 -4.38
C LEU A 38 -6.02 -18.27 -5.54
N ASN A 39 -5.95 -19.56 -5.27
CA ASN A 39 -6.02 -20.59 -6.31
C ASN A 39 -7.34 -20.53 -7.10
N ASP A 40 -8.46 -20.30 -6.42
CA ASP A 40 -9.78 -20.14 -7.05
C ASP A 40 -9.85 -18.86 -7.90
N MET A 41 -9.37 -17.72 -7.38
CA MET A 41 -9.28 -16.45 -8.13
C MET A 41 -8.46 -16.62 -9.42
N LEU A 42 -7.30 -17.28 -9.35
CA LEU A 42 -6.44 -17.56 -10.50
C LEU A 42 -7.10 -18.54 -11.48
N SER A 43 -7.79 -19.56 -10.98
CA SER A 43 -8.47 -20.57 -11.80
C SER A 43 -9.63 -19.96 -12.59
N LYS A 44 -10.45 -19.12 -11.94
CA LYS A 44 -11.56 -18.38 -12.57
C LYS A 44 -11.10 -17.51 -13.73
N GLU A 45 -9.92 -16.92 -13.60
CA GLU A 45 -9.30 -16.10 -14.64
C GLU A 45 -8.42 -16.92 -15.60
N GLN A 46 -8.44 -18.25 -15.58
CA GLN A 46 -7.68 -19.15 -16.48
C GLN A 46 -6.16 -18.92 -16.42
N MET A 47 -5.61 -18.71 -15.23
CA MET A 47 -4.18 -18.44 -15.03
C MET A 47 -3.37 -19.70 -14.66
N GLU A 48 -3.85 -20.90 -15.00
CA GLU A 48 -3.15 -22.18 -14.82
C GLU A 48 -2.45 -22.38 -13.45
N PRO A 49 -3.14 -22.15 -12.31
CA PRO A 49 -2.47 -22.21 -11.02
C PRO A 49 -2.12 -23.65 -10.61
N ARG A 50 -0.98 -23.81 -9.92
CA ARG A 50 -0.49 -25.05 -9.34
C ARG A 50 -0.15 -24.82 -7.87
N THR A 51 -0.65 -25.67 -6.98
CA THR A 51 -0.45 -25.56 -5.53
C THR A 51 0.69 -26.44 -5.03
N SER A 52 1.25 -26.08 -3.86
CA SER A 52 2.11 -26.93 -3.03
C SER A 52 3.29 -27.52 -3.79
N MET A 53 4.14 -26.65 -4.33
CA MET A 53 5.33 -27.05 -5.07
C MET A 53 6.52 -27.30 -4.11
N ARG A 54 7.19 -28.44 -4.28
CA ARG A 54 8.42 -28.80 -3.54
C ARG A 54 9.58 -29.19 -4.46
N PRO A 55 10.02 -28.33 -5.39
CA PRO A 55 11.22 -28.59 -6.19
C PRO A 55 12.44 -28.62 -5.28
N SER A 56 13.20 -29.73 -5.30
CA SER A 56 14.49 -29.88 -4.59
C SER A 56 14.45 -29.63 -3.07
N GLY A 57 13.30 -29.84 -2.42
CA GLY A 57 13.14 -29.67 -0.97
C GLY A 57 12.83 -28.24 -0.51
N GLU A 58 12.76 -27.28 -1.42
CA GLU A 58 12.35 -25.90 -1.16
C GLU A 58 10.82 -25.78 -1.31
N GLU A 59 10.11 -25.39 -0.25
CA GLU A 59 8.65 -25.23 -0.28
C GLU A 59 8.27 -23.84 -0.83
N ILE A 60 7.41 -23.85 -1.85
CA ILE A 60 6.77 -22.67 -2.44
C ILE A 60 5.26 -22.94 -2.46
N ASP A 61 4.48 -21.95 -2.06
CA ASP A 61 3.02 -22.10 -1.92
C ASP A 61 2.36 -22.46 -3.25
N GLY A 62 2.86 -21.91 -4.37
CA GLY A 62 2.44 -22.34 -5.70
C GLY A 62 3.15 -21.67 -6.87
N SER A 63 2.59 -21.87 -8.06
CA SER A 63 2.94 -21.15 -9.28
C SER A 63 1.70 -20.96 -10.16
N PHE A 64 1.77 -20.08 -11.14
CA PHE A 64 0.70 -19.88 -12.12
C PHE A 64 1.27 -19.32 -13.42
N ALA A 65 0.49 -19.31 -14.50
CA ALA A 65 0.92 -18.82 -15.80
C ALA A 65 -0.10 -17.86 -16.43
N ILE A 66 0.40 -16.87 -17.17
CA ILE A 66 -0.41 -15.95 -17.98
C ILE A 66 0.16 -15.97 -19.40
N GLY A 67 -0.43 -16.79 -20.27
CA GLY A 67 0.16 -17.07 -21.58
C GLY A 67 1.54 -17.69 -21.40
N GLU A 68 2.57 -17.08 -21.96
CA GLU A 68 3.96 -17.58 -21.90
C GLU A 68 4.75 -17.08 -20.67
N SER A 69 4.12 -16.29 -19.80
CA SER A 69 4.75 -15.78 -18.57
C SER A 69 4.46 -16.70 -17.39
N PHE A 70 5.51 -17.14 -16.68
CA PHE A 70 5.43 -18.03 -15.53
C PHE A 70 5.76 -17.29 -14.23
N TYR A 71 4.94 -17.55 -13.21
CA TYR A 71 5.01 -16.86 -11.92
C TYR A 71 5.15 -17.86 -10.78
N LEU A 72 6.07 -17.61 -9.85
CA LEU A 72 6.05 -18.25 -8.54
C LEU A 72 5.17 -17.45 -7.59
N LEU A 73 4.49 -18.13 -6.68
CA LEU A 73 3.53 -17.53 -5.75
C LEU A 73 3.93 -17.85 -4.31
N GLU A 74 3.95 -16.82 -3.47
CA GLU A 74 3.98 -16.94 -2.01
C GLU A 74 2.83 -16.11 -1.42
N ALA A 75 2.13 -16.66 -0.43
CA ALA A 75 0.96 -16.07 0.19
C ALA A 75 1.11 -16.05 1.72
N LYS A 76 1.05 -14.85 2.33
CA LYS A 76 1.16 -14.71 3.79
C LYS A 76 0.03 -13.93 4.42
N TRP A 77 -0.39 -14.39 5.59
CA TRP A 77 -1.38 -13.71 6.43
C TRP A 77 -0.97 -13.74 7.91
N HIS A 78 -0.06 -12.83 8.26
CA HIS A 78 0.48 -12.68 9.60
C HIS A 78 -0.27 -11.62 10.42
N SER A 79 0.15 -11.43 11.67
CA SER A 79 -0.36 -10.36 12.54
C SER A 79 0.36 -9.02 12.36
N SER A 80 1.54 -9.04 11.75
CA SER A 80 2.42 -7.89 11.57
C SER A 80 2.80 -7.79 10.09
N PRO A 81 3.17 -6.60 9.60
CA PRO A 81 3.63 -6.42 8.24
C PRO A 81 4.81 -7.32 7.87
N ILE A 82 4.87 -7.71 6.60
CA ILE A 82 5.91 -8.62 6.11
C ILE A 82 7.27 -7.89 6.09
N PRO A 83 8.29 -8.42 6.77
CA PRO A 83 9.62 -7.80 6.81
C PRO A 83 10.42 -8.10 5.54
N ALA A 84 11.44 -7.28 5.26
CA ALA A 84 12.37 -7.45 4.14
C ALA A 84 12.96 -8.87 4.04
N SER A 85 13.29 -9.49 5.17
CA SER A 85 13.87 -10.85 5.21
C SER A 85 12.96 -11.91 4.59
N SER A 86 11.64 -11.77 4.70
CA SER A 86 10.69 -12.67 4.05
C SER A 86 10.68 -12.48 2.54
N LEU A 87 10.79 -11.25 2.06
CA LEU A 87 10.86 -10.94 0.64
C LEU A 87 12.18 -11.44 0.03
N TYR A 88 13.31 -11.24 0.71
CA TYR A 88 14.60 -11.77 0.27
C TYR A 88 14.64 -13.30 0.23
N ALA A 89 14.06 -13.97 1.23
CA ALA A 89 13.95 -15.42 1.24
C ALA A 89 13.17 -15.90 0.01
N PHE A 90 12.03 -15.27 -0.30
CA PHE A 90 11.24 -15.59 -1.49
C PHE A 90 11.99 -15.26 -2.79
N LYS A 91 12.63 -14.09 -2.86
CA LYS A 91 13.46 -13.67 -4.00
C LYS A 91 14.54 -14.71 -4.31
N GLY A 92 15.23 -15.22 -3.30
CA GLY A 92 16.23 -16.28 -3.48
C GLY A 92 15.66 -17.54 -4.14
N LYS A 93 14.41 -17.91 -3.81
CA LYS A 93 13.71 -19.03 -4.47
C LYS A 93 13.45 -18.74 -5.95
N VAL A 94 13.09 -17.49 -6.28
CA VAL A 94 12.82 -17.01 -7.65
C VAL A 94 14.09 -16.94 -8.48
N ASP A 95 15.17 -16.39 -7.91
CA ASP A 95 16.50 -16.29 -8.54
C ASP A 95 17.06 -17.67 -8.88
N GLY A 96 16.68 -18.71 -8.11
CA GLY A 96 17.04 -20.10 -8.38
C GLY A 96 16.25 -20.79 -9.51
N LYS A 97 15.34 -20.09 -10.21
CA LYS A 97 14.56 -20.64 -11.33
C LYS A 97 15.07 -20.14 -12.69
N LEU A 98 14.38 -20.54 -13.76
CA LEU A 98 14.71 -20.11 -15.13
C LEU A 98 14.70 -18.58 -15.22
N THR A 99 15.69 -18.01 -15.90
CA THR A 99 15.76 -16.56 -16.17
C THR A 99 14.44 -16.05 -16.75
N GLY A 100 13.93 -14.95 -16.20
CA GLY A 100 12.63 -14.38 -16.56
C GLY A 100 11.46 -14.88 -15.71
N THR A 101 11.68 -15.81 -14.78
CA THR A 101 10.67 -16.16 -13.75
C THR A 101 10.44 -14.95 -12.84
N ILE A 102 9.18 -14.60 -12.62
CA ILE A 102 8.76 -13.52 -11.72
C ILE A 102 8.12 -14.12 -10.47
N GLY A 103 8.48 -13.63 -9.29
CA GLY A 103 7.77 -13.94 -8.06
C GLY A 103 6.60 -13.00 -7.84
N VAL A 104 5.50 -13.54 -7.32
CA VAL A 104 4.33 -12.76 -6.90
C VAL A 104 4.07 -13.07 -5.43
N PHE A 105 4.10 -12.03 -4.62
CA PHE A 105 3.89 -12.13 -3.19
C PHE A 105 2.54 -11.52 -2.84
N PHE A 106 1.65 -12.31 -2.24
CA PHE A 106 0.35 -11.86 -1.76
C PHE A 106 0.38 -11.74 -0.23
N SER A 107 0.19 -10.54 0.31
CA SER A 107 0.20 -10.29 1.75
C SER A 107 -1.12 -9.67 2.21
N MET A 108 -1.87 -10.38 3.05
CA MET A 108 -3.01 -9.81 3.78
C MET A 108 -2.59 -8.94 4.98
N SER A 109 -1.28 -8.82 5.21
CA SER A 109 -0.67 -8.06 6.31
C SER A 109 0.11 -6.85 5.83
N ASP A 110 0.11 -6.57 4.53
CA ASP A 110 0.99 -5.60 3.87
C ASP A 110 2.48 -5.86 4.14
N TYR A 111 3.32 -4.87 3.87
CA TYR A 111 4.77 -4.91 3.97
C TYR A 111 5.24 -3.84 4.94
N SER A 112 6.35 -4.07 5.64
CA SER A 112 6.97 -2.98 6.39
C SER A 112 7.51 -1.92 5.43
N LYS A 113 7.66 -0.68 5.89
CA LYS A 113 8.14 0.44 5.06
C LYS A 113 9.48 0.12 4.40
N GLU A 114 10.36 -0.54 5.16
CA GLU A 114 11.71 -0.91 4.74
C GLU A 114 11.71 -2.14 3.82
N ALA A 115 10.63 -2.94 3.78
CA ALA A 115 10.61 -4.19 3.05
C ALA A 115 10.58 -3.99 1.54
N VAL A 116 9.81 -3.03 1.06
CA VAL A 116 9.77 -2.68 -0.38
C VAL A 116 11.05 -1.96 -0.77
N ASP A 117 11.51 -1.01 0.03
CA ASP A 117 12.76 -0.29 -0.22
C ASP A 117 13.96 -1.24 -0.31
N ALA A 118 14.02 -2.24 0.59
CA ALA A 118 15.02 -3.30 0.56
C ALA A 118 15.12 -4.01 -0.80
N LEU A 119 13.99 -4.25 -1.49
CA LEU A 119 14.01 -4.85 -2.82
C LEU A 119 14.56 -3.93 -3.90
N LEU A 120 14.47 -2.61 -3.72
CA LEU A 120 14.94 -1.61 -4.69
C LEU A 120 16.45 -1.39 -4.64
N TYR A 121 17.10 -1.67 -3.50
CA TYR A 121 18.56 -1.65 -3.41
C TYR A 121 19.23 -2.77 -4.23
N GLY A 122 18.49 -3.83 -4.56
CA GLY A 122 18.97 -4.91 -5.45
C GLY A 122 18.86 -4.51 -6.92
N LYS A 123 19.86 -4.83 -7.74
CA LYS A 123 19.86 -4.47 -9.17
C LYS A 123 18.79 -5.16 -10.02
N GLU A 124 18.21 -6.27 -9.55
CA GLU A 124 17.23 -7.04 -10.32
C GLU A 124 15.89 -7.11 -9.59
N LEU A 125 14.92 -6.37 -10.13
CA LEU A 125 13.54 -6.44 -9.72
C LEU A 125 12.84 -7.60 -10.43
N ASN A 126 12.56 -8.67 -9.69
CA ASN A 126 11.82 -9.83 -10.21
C ASN A 126 10.64 -10.24 -9.31
N LEU A 127 10.17 -9.33 -8.45
CA LEU A 127 9.00 -9.54 -7.60
C LEU A 127 7.89 -8.53 -7.92
N ILE A 128 6.64 -8.99 -7.80
CA ILE A 128 5.43 -8.16 -7.80
C ILE A 128 4.71 -8.38 -6.48
N LEU A 129 4.29 -7.29 -5.84
CA LEU A 129 3.71 -7.30 -4.50
C LEU A 129 2.23 -6.91 -4.52
N PHE A 130 1.43 -7.65 -3.78
CA PHE A 130 0.00 -7.40 -3.54
C PHE A 130 -0.24 -7.24 -2.04
N GLY A 131 -0.76 -6.07 -1.67
CA GLY A 131 -1.12 -5.74 -0.30
C GLY A 131 -2.55 -6.17 0.05
N HIS A 132 -2.96 -5.80 1.26
CA HIS A 132 -4.28 -6.07 1.82
C HIS A 132 -5.38 -5.47 0.95
N ASP A 133 -5.31 -4.18 0.66
CA ASP A 133 -6.33 -3.46 -0.11
C ASP A 133 -6.42 -3.98 -1.55
N ASP A 134 -5.30 -4.35 -2.16
CA ASP A 134 -5.30 -4.96 -3.50
C ASP A 134 -6.10 -6.26 -3.52
N LEU A 135 -5.87 -7.11 -2.52
CA LEU A 135 -6.51 -8.42 -2.39
C LEU A 135 -8.00 -8.28 -2.10
N ILE A 136 -8.40 -7.30 -1.29
CA ILE A 136 -9.81 -7.00 -1.01
C ILE A 136 -10.51 -6.49 -2.27
N LEU A 137 -9.90 -5.58 -3.04
CA LEU A 137 -10.46 -5.10 -4.31
C LEU A 137 -10.66 -6.24 -5.32
N ILE A 138 -9.74 -7.20 -5.36
CA ILE A 138 -9.86 -8.40 -6.20
C ILE A 138 -10.98 -9.32 -5.70
N ASP A 139 -11.04 -9.61 -4.39
CA ASP A 139 -12.09 -10.44 -3.78
C ASP A 139 -13.48 -9.85 -3.97
N GLU A 140 -13.62 -8.53 -3.89
CA GLU A 140 -14.86 -7.80 -4.14
C GLU A 140 -15.25 -7.71 -5.62
N GLY A 141 -14.38 -8.14 -6.53
CA GLY A 141 -14.62 -8.11 -7.96
C GLY A 141 -14.55 -6.71 -8.57
N LYS A 142 -13.94 -5.74 -7.87
CA LYS A 142 -13.68 -4.39 -8.39
C LYS A 142 -12.64 -4.42 -9.52
N ILE A 143 -11.72 -5.38 -9.45
CA ILE A 143 -10.74 -5.67 -10.50
C ILE A 143 -10.47 -7.17 -10.55
N LYS A 144 -10.34 -7.71 -11.76
CA LYS A 144 -9.99 -9.13 -11.95
C LYS A 144 -8.50 -9.33 -11.65
N ILE A 145 -8.12 -10.45 -11.03
CA ILE A 145 -6.71 -10.73 -10.68
C ILE A 145 -5.78 -10.73 -11.90
N ARG A 146 -6.25 -11.20 -13.07
CA ARG A 146 -5.51 -11.12 -14.34
C ARG A 146 -5.21 -9.69 -14.75
N GLU A 147 -6.18 -8.79 -14.60
CA GLU A 147 -6.02 -7.38 -14.92
C GLU A 147 -5.12 -6.68 -13.89
N ALA A 148 -5.31 -6.97 -12.61
CA ALA A 148 -4.43 -6.48 -11.54
C ALA A 148 -2.96 -6.87 -11.77
N MET A 149 -2.70 -8.12 -12.17
CA MET A 149 -1.37 -8.59 -12.55
C MET A 149 -0.79 -7.80 -13.74
N ARG A 150 -1.60 -7.55 -14.77
CA ARG A 150 -1.17 -6.77 -15.95
C ARG A 150 -0.76 -5.35 -15.54
N VAL A 151 -1.59 -4.70 -14.73
CA VAL A 151 -1.38 -3.32 -14.26
C VAL A 151 -0.11 -3.22 -13.42
N LYS A 152 0.03 -4.04 -12.36
CA LYS A 152 1.22 -4.01 -11.50
C LYS A 152 2.49 -4.38 -12.25
N ARG A 153 2.44 -5.37 -13.16
CA ARG A 153 3.61 -5.72 -14.00
C ARG A 153 4.02 -4.59 -14.93
N ARG A 154 3.05 -3.89 -15.54
CA ARG A 154 3.32 -2.73 -16.39
C ARG A 154 3.99 -1.62 -15.59
N TYR A 155 3.49 -1.34 -14.40
CA TYR A 155 4.08 -0.35 -13.50
C TYR A 155 5.52 -0.74 -13.11
N ALA A 156 5.73 -1.97 -12.67
CA ALA A 156 7.08 -2.47 -12.32
C ALA A 156 8.06 -2.39 -13.50
N SER A 157 7.59 -2.68 -14.72
CA SER A 157 8.42 -2.62 -15.93
C SER A 157 8.78 -1.18 -16.32
N ASN A 158 7.89 -0.22 -16.07
CA ASN A 158 8.08 1.18 -16.45
C ASN A 158 8.88 1.97 -15.42
N TYR A 159 8.63 1.72 -14.12
CA TYR A 159 9.13 2.54 -13.02
C TYR A 159 10.11 1.81 -12.10
N GLY A 160 10.35 0.51 -12.33
CA GLY A 160 11.27 -0.27 -11.50
C GLY A 160 10.76 -0.44 -10.06
N GLN A 161 9.45 -0.54 -9.86
CA GLN A 161 8.81 -0.60 -8.54
C GLN A 161 7.96 -1.87 -8.39
N PRO A 162 8.16 -2.68 -7.34
CA PRO A 162 7.47 -3.97 -7.20
C PRO A 162 6.03 -3.82 -6.69
N PHE A 163 5.69 -2.65 -6.11
CA PHE A 163 4.39 -2.37 -5.53
C PHE A 163 3.74 -1.16 -6.21
N TYR A 164 2.44 -1.29 -6.50
CA TYR A 164 1.59 -0.22 -7.03
C TYR A 164 0.17 -0.45 -6.54
N PRO A 165 -0.43 0.48 -5.78
CA PRO A 165 -1.76 0.27 -5.21
C PRO A 165 -2.83 0.21 -6.31
N LEU A 166 -3.65 -0.84 -6.32
CA LEU A 166 -4.73 -0.97 -7.30
C LEU A 166 -5.84 0.07 -7.10
N LYS A 167 -6.02 0.56 -5.87
CA LYS A 167 -6.94 1.67 -5.58
C LYS A 167 -6.60 2.91 -6.40
N THR A 168 -5.30 3.20 -6.58
CA THR A 168 -4.81 4.30 -7.41
C THR A 168 -5.22 4.12 -8.86
N TYR A 169 -4.93 2.95 -9.43
CA TYR A 169 -5.32 2.61 -10.80
C TYR A 169 -6.83 2.78 -11.05
N LEU A 170 -7.65 2.29 -10.13
CA LEU A 170 -9.10 2.42 -10.24
C LEU A 170 -9.56 3.88 -10.20
N SER A 171 -8.98 4.69 -9.31
CA SER A 171 -9.29 6.13 -9.25
C SER A 171 -8.88 6.87 -10.53
N GLU A 172 -7.78 6.47 -11.17
CA GLU A 172 -7.35 7.03 -12.46
C GLU A 172 -8.31 6.66 -13.59
N LEU A 173 -8.83 5.42 -13.60
CA LEU A 173 -9.86 5.00 -14.55
C LEU A 173 -11.14 5.80 -14.37
N GLU A 174 -11.61 5.97 -13.13
CA GLU A 174 -12.80 6.77 -12.82
C GLU A 174 -12.62 8.22 -13.31
N ALA A 175 -11.49 8.86 -12.98
CA ALA A 175 -11.18 10.22 -13.41
C ALA A 175 -11.12 10.37 -14.94
N SER A 176 -10.60 9.36 -15.67
CA SER A 176 -10.59 9.38 -17.14
C SER A 176 -11.97 9.16 -17.78
N SER A 177 -12.91 8.56 -17.04
CA SER A 177 -14.27 8.28 -17.52
C SER A 177 -15.27 9.41 -17.28
N GLU A 178 -14.99 10.33 -16.35
CA GLU A 178 -15.88 11.45 -15.96
C GLU A 178 -15.84 12.67 -16.91
N ASP A 179 -15.21 12.54 -18.09
CA ASP A 179 -14.90 13.64 -19.02
C ASP A 179 -16.11 14.19 -19.81
N THR A 180 -17.34 14.22 -19.27
CA THR A 180 -18.48 14.85 -19.99
C THR A 180 -19.54 15.60 -19.16
N THR A 181 -19.61 15.50 -17.82
CA THR A 181 -20.73 16.15 -17.09
C THR A 181 -20.42 16.86 -15.78
N ALA A 182 -19.19 16.85 -15.25
CA ALA A 182 -18.91 17.45 -13.94
C ALA A 182 -17.67 18.37 -13.96
N ARG A 183 -17.75 19.49 -14.66
CA ARG A 183 -16.72 20.56 -14.63
C ARG A 183 -16.77 21.46 -13.39
N ASP A 184 -17.52 21.08 -12.35
CA ASP A 184 -17.84 21.94 -11.20
C ASP A 184 -17.43 21.35 -9.84
N GLN A 185 -16.60 20.30 -9.84
CA GLN A 185 -16.09 19.66 -8.63
C GLN A 185 -14.58 19.92 -8.61
N GLY A 186 -14.10 20.67 -7.60
CA GLY A 186 -12.73 21.18 -7.52
C GLY A 186 -11.63 20.11 -7.62
N ALA A 187 -10.38 20.57 -7.67
CA ALA A 187 -9.18 19.74 -7.79
C ALA A 187 -9.22 18.47 -6.92
N SER A 188 -9.04 17.30 -7.55
CA SER A 188 -8.85 16.03 -6.84
C SER A 188 -7.36 15.81 -6.58
N TRP A 189 -6.97 15.76 -5.30
CA TRP A 189 -5.58 15.64 -4.86
C TRP A 189 -5.18 14.20 -4.57
N SER A 190 -4.07 13.76 -5.16
CA SER A 190 -3.37 12.53 -4.75
C SER A 190 -2.33 12.85 -3.69
N ILE A 191 -2.55 12.39 -2.45
CA ILE A 191 -1.66 12.63 -1.32
C ILE A 191 -0.90 11.34 -1.03
N LEU A 192 0.38 11.33 -1.41
CA LEU A 192 1.27 10.19 -1.25
C LEU A 192 1.81 10.11 0.17
N VAL A 193 1.78 8.91 0.74
CA VAL A 193 2.45 8.54 1.98
C VAL A 193 3.36 7.36 1.71
N GLU A 194 4.34 7.11 2.59
CA GLU A 194 5.33 6.06 2.35
C GLU A 194 4.73 4.65 2.53
N GLY A 195 4.03 4.40 3.64
CA GLY A 195 3.50 3.08 3.99
C GLY A 195 1.99 3.04 4.22
N GLU A 196 1.41 1.84 4.05
CA GLU A 196 -0.03 1.57 4.27
C GLU A 196 -0.49 1.91 5.70
N SER A 197 0.40 1.80 6.70
CA SER A 197 0.11 2.18 8.07
C SER A 197 -0.23 3.66 8.27
N ASP A 198 0.26 4.52 7.37
CA ASP A 198 0.16 5.97 7.50
C ASP A 198 -1.12 6.52 6.87
N VAL A 199 -1.67 5.82 5.86
CA VAL A 199 -2.82 6.24 5.06
C VAL A 199 -3.98 6.69 5.95
N GLY A 200 -4.45 5.81 6.82
CA GLY A 200 -5.59 6.12 7.68
C GLY A 200 -5.32 7.21 8.73
N ALA A 201 -4.05 7.42 9.13
CA ALA A 201 -3.71 8.49 10.08
C ALA A 201 -3.78 9.86 9.40
N ILE A 202 -3.25 9.95 8.17
CA ILE A 202 -3.32 11.17 7.35
C ILE A 202 -4.77 11.45 6.91
N GLU A 203 -5.56 10.44 6.53
CA GLU A 203 -6.98 10.61 6.21
C GLU A 203 -7.77 11.20 7.39
N ILE A 204 -7.55 10.68 8.60
CA ILE A 204 -8.17 11.21 9.83
C ILE A 204 -7.74 12.65 10.07
N LEU A 205 -6.46 12.95 9.92
CA LEU A 205 -5.92 14.29 10.17
C LEU A 205 -6.53 15.32 9.21
N LEU A 206 -6.50 15.03 7.90
CA LEU A 206 -7.09 15.88 6.87
C LEU A 206 -8.60 16.08 7.08
N GLY A 207 -9.32 15.02 7.48
CA GLY A 207 -10.74 15.12 7.80
C GLY A 207 -11.03 16.05 8.99
N ARG A 208 -10.11 16.14 9.97
CA ARG A 208 -10.21 17.08 11.09
C ARG A 208 -9.85 18.52 10.72
N CYS A 209 -9.10 18.73 9.64
CA CYS A 209 -8.72 20.06 9.14
C CYS A 209 -9.82 20.73 8.28
N GLY A 210 -10.97 20.09 8.09
CA GLY A 210 -12.10 20.67 7.33
C GLY A 210 -11.78 20.89 5.85
N ILE A 211 -11.01 19.98 5.24
CA ILE A 211 -10.67 20.05 3.82
C ILE A 211 -11.92 19.84 2.95
N ASN A 212 -12.15 20.77 2.03
CA ASN A 212 -13.29 20.73 1.10
C ASN A 212 -12.93 20.12 -0.26
N ALA A 213 -11.65 20.13 -0.66
CA ALA A 213 -11.22 19.46 -1.89
C ALA A 213 -11.40 17.95 -1.79
N ARG A 214 -11.57 17.31 -2.94
CA ARG A 214 -11.46 15.86 -3.02
C ARG A 214 -10.01 15.47 -2.89
N TYR A 215 -9.74 14.44 -2.11
CA TYR A 215 -8.42 13.86 -2.02
C TYR A 215 -8.49 12.36 -1.82
N ASN A 216 -7.46 11.67 -2.27
CA ASN A 216 -7.17 10.28 -1.92
C ASN A 216 -5.77 10.20 -1.32
N VAL A 217 -5.67 9.52 -0.18
CA VAL A 217 -4.37 9.21 0.42
C VAL A 217 -3.93 7.84 -0.08
N VAL A 218 -2.69 7.75 -0.55
CA VAL A 218 -2.16 6.58 -1.26
C VAL A 218 -0.79 6.22 -0.72
N ALA A 219 -0.58 4.96 -0.34
CA ALA A 219 0.74 4.48 0.03
C ALA A 219 1.60 4.16 -1.19
N ALA A 220 2.84 4.64 -1.20
CA ALA A 220 3.81 4.31 -2.25
C ALA A 220 4.40 2.90 -2.08
N GLY A 221 4.33 2.35 -0.87
CA GLY A 221 4.86 1.02 -0.51
C GLY A 221 6.20 1.07 0.21
N GLY A 222 6.87 2.21 0.24
CA GLY A 222 8.15 2.45 0.92
C GLY A 222 8.56 3.90 0.78
N GLN A 223 9.65 4.30 1.44
CA GLN A 223 10.17 5.66 1.31
C GLN A 223 10.61 5.89 -0.13
N LEU A 224 11.44 5.00 -0.68
CA LEU A 224 12.08 5.20 -1.98
C LEU A 224 11.10 5.14 -3.16
N ALA A 225 9.91 4.56 -2.96
CA ALA A 225 8.89 4.41 -4.01
C ALA A 225 8.07 5.69 -4.28
N VAL A 226 8.09 6.66 -3.36
CA VAL A 226 7.22 7.86 -3.43
C VAL A 226 7.44 8.66 -4.71
N ALA A 227 8.71 8.87 -5.10
CA ALA A 227 9.04 9.68 -6.26
C ALA A 227 8.61 9.03 -7.59
N GLN A 228 8.70 7.70 -7.69
CA GLN A 228 8.27 6.94 -8.87
C GLN A 228 6.74 6.92 -8.98
N LEU A 229 6.03 6.81 -7.86
CA LEU A 229 4.57 6.91 -7.87
C LEU A 229 4.10 8.32 -8.24
N ALA A 230 4.76 9.35 -7.72
CA ALA A 230 4.49 10.73 -8.12
C ALA A 230 4.73 10.93 -9.63
N GLU A 231 5.86 10.47 -10.15
CA GLU A 231 6.19 10.53 -11.58
C GLU A 231 5.10 9.85 -12.43
N HIS A 232 4.65 8.67 -12.01
CA HIS A 232 3.57 7.96 -12.69
C HIS A 232 2.28 8.77 -12.73
N LEU A 233 1.83 9.29 -11.60
CA LEU A 233 0.59 10.08 -11.51
C LEU A 233 0.68 11.34 -12.38
N MET A 234 1.80 12.07 -12.29
CA MET A 234 2.03 13.27 -13.11
C MET A 234 2.04 12.95 -14.60
N SER A 235 2.63 11.81 -15.01
CA SER A 235 2.63 11.35 -16.40
C SER A 235 1.23 11.00 -16.93
N ASN A 236 0.31 10.63 -16.04
CA ASN A 236 -1.10 10.36 -16.34
C ASN A 236 -1.99 11.61 -16.18
N ASN A 237 -1.41 12.81 -16.32
CA ASN A 237 -2.10 14.11 -16.24
C ASN A 237 -2.73 14.44 -14.87
N GLN A 238 -2.34 13.77 -13.78
CA GLN A 238 -2.67 14.27 -12.44
C GLN A 238 -1.86 15.54 -12.18
N ARG A 239 -2.55 16.64 -11.87
CA ARG A 239 -1.91 17.95 -11.63
C ARG A 239 -1.76 18.31 -10.16
N HIS A 240 -2.45 17.59 -9.28
CA HIS A 240 -2.54 17.88 -7.86
C HIS A 240 -2.00 16.69 -7.08
N VAL A 241 -0.67 16.63 -6.97
CA VAL A 241 0.03 15.58 -6.23
C VAL A 241 0.77 16.22 -5.07
N ALA A 242 0.59 15.65 -3.88
CA ALA A 242 1.36 15.98 -2.69
C ALA A 242 2.07 14.73 -2.17
N ALA A 243 3.20 14.90 -1.49
CA ALA A 243 3.94 13.81 -0.86
C ALA A 243 4.30 14.17 0.58
N ILE A 244 3.91 13.31 1.52
CA ILE A 244 4.33 13.35 2.91
C ILE A 244 5.48 12.37 3.07
N VAL A 245 6.68 12.90 3.26
CA VAL A 245 7.93 12.12 3.31
C VAL A 245 8.58 12.25 4.69
N THR A 246 9.27 11.20 5.11
CA THR A 246 9.99 11.13 6.38
C THR A 246 11.50 11.00 6.11
N PRO A 247 12.37 11.22 7.11
CA PRO A 247 13.81 11.17 6.88
C PRO A 247 14.26 9.77 6.43
N ILE A 248 15.12 9.73 5.42
CA ILE A 248 15.76 8.50 4.95
C ILE A 248 17.14 8.41 5.59
N SER A 249 17.54 7.20 6.03
CA SER A 249 18.82 7.01 6.72
C SER A 249 20.03 7.39 5.85
N ASP A 250 19.90 7.21 4.54
CA ASP A 250 20.89 7.57 3.54
C ASP A 250 20.61 8.98 3.00
N ALA A 251 21.54 9.91 3.25
CA ALA A 251 21.39 11.32 2.88
C ALA A 251 21.45 11.55 1.35
N GLU A 252 22.18 10.72 0.61
CA GLU A 252 22.24 10.84 -0.86
C GLU A 252 20.89 10.45 -1.46
N LEU A 253 20.30 9.35 -1.00
CA LEU A 253 18.96 8.92 -1.43
C LEU A 253 17.87 9.90 -1.01
N GLN A 254 17.96 10.48 0.19
CA GLN A 254 17.03 11.53 0.60
C GLN A 254 17.10 12.73 -0.34
N HIS A 255 18.32 13.17 -0.69
CA HIS A 255 18.51 14.30 -1.59
C HIS A 255 17.99 14.00 -3.00
N GLU A 256 18.30 12.82 -3.55
CA GLU A 256 17.83 12.39 -4.87
C GLU A 256 16.30 12.36 -4.93
N GLN A 257 15.66 11.76 -3.93
CA GLN A 257 14.21 11.71 -3.84
C GLN A 257 13.58 13.10 -3.79
N ILE A 258 14.05 13.97 -2.89
CA ILE A 258 13.48 15.31 -2.73
C ILE A 258 13.68 16.13 -4.01
N SER A 259 14.87 16.06 -4.63
CA SER A 259 15.13 16.74 -5.90
C SER A 259 14.16 16.28 -6.98
N LYS A 260 13.95 14.97 -7.12
CA LYS A 260 13.01 14.42 -8.10
C LYS A 260 11.57 14.89 -7.86
N LEU A 261 11.11 14.93 -6.61
CA LEU A 261 9.77 15.43 -6.27
C LEU A 261 9.62 16.92 -6.60
N ILE A 262 10.65 17.73 -6.34
CA ILE A 262 10.68 19.16 -6.69
C ILE A 262 10.61 19.34 -8.21
N ASP A 263 11.39 18.58 -8.98
CA ASP A 263 11.43 18.66 -10.44
C ASP A 263 10.08 18.27 -11.06
N LEU A 264 9.34 17.36 -10.42
CA LEU A 264 7.98 16.97 -10.79
C LEU A 264 6.91 18.01 -10.39
N GLY A 265 7.25 19.03 -9.60
CA GLY A 265 6.30 20.02 -9.10
C GLY A 265 5.34 19.49 -8.03
N VAL A 266 5.73 18.44 -7.30
CA VAL A 266 4.94 17.83 -6.23
C VAL A 266 4.96 18.73 -4.99
N GLU A 267 3.83 18.86 -4.29
CA GLU A 267 3.79 19.55 -3.00
C GLU A 267 4.40 18.66 -1.90
N ILE A 268 5.51 19.07 -1.30
CA ILE A 268 6.25 18.23 -0.34
C ILE A 268 5.99 18.69 1.10
N VAL A 269 5.58 17.73 1.94
CA VAL A 269 5.55 17.85 3.40
C VAL A 269 6.63 16.94 3.96
N GLU A 270 7.76 17.54 4.31
CA GLU A 270 8.86 16.84 4.98
C GLU A 270 8.64 16.80 6.49
N LEU A 271 8.53 15.59 7.02
CA LEU A 271 8.42 15.33 8.45
C LEU A 271 9.81 15.10 9.07
N LYS A 272 9.94 15.39 10.37
CA LYS A 272 11.17 15.14 11.14
C LYS A 272 11.26 13.71 11.69
N HIS A 273 10.13 13.03 11.77
CA HIS A 273 9.99 11.68 12.32
C HIS A 273 8.94 10.92 11.49
N GLY A 274 8.81 9.62 11.74
CA GLY A 274 7.70 8.84 11.20
C GLY A 274 6.34 9.45 11.58
N VAL A 275 5.31 9.20 10.78
CA VAL A 275 3.95 9.77 10.99
C VAL A 275 3.42 9.54 12.40
N GLU A 276 3.69 8.37 13.00
CA GLU A 276 3.28 8.08 14.38
C GLU A 276 3.95 9.01 15.40
N ASP A 277 5.29 9.07 15.40
CA ASP A 277 6.08 9.91 16.30
C ASP A 277 5.80 11.40 16.07
N TRP A 278 5.60 11.79 14.80
CA TRP A 278 5.21 13.14 14.45
C TRP A 278 3.89 13.51 15.15
N LEU A 279 2.86 12.67 15.03
CA LEU A 279 1.55 12.92 15.64
C LEU A 279 1.57 12.83 17.17
N ASP A 280 2.42 11.99 17.75
CA ASP A 280 2.56 11.86 19.19
C ASP A 280 3.00 13.18 19.86
N ASN A 281 3.81 13.99 19.19
CA ASN A 281 4.21 15.32 19.67
C ASN A 281 3.06 16.32 19.82
N TYR A 282 1.87 16.00 19.30
CA TYR A 282 0.69 16.86 19.32
C TYR A 282 -0.46 16.29 20.14
N VAL A 283 -0.28 15.17 20.86
CA VAL A 283 -1.27 14.72 21.85
C VAL A 283 -0.87 15.14 23.27
N SER A 284 -1.83 15.18 24.19
CA SER A 284 -1.52 15.46 25.59
C SER A 284 -0.73 14.31 26.21
N ALA A 285 0.14 14.63 27.18
CA ALA A 285 0.88 13.61 27.93
C ALA A 285 -0.05 12.60 28.63
N GLU A 286 -1.22 13.06 29.10
CA GLU A 286 -2.26 12.19 29.66
C GLU A 286 -2.77 11.18 28.63
N TYR A 287 -3.06 11.63 27.40
CA TYR A 287 -3.52 10.75 26.33
C TYR A 287 -2.45 9.77 25.87
N HIS A 288 -1.20 10.23 25.73
CA HIS A 288 -0.06 9.37 25.42
C HIS A 288 0.06 8.26 26.48
N ASN A 289 0.12 8.63 27.76
CA ASN A 289 0.25 7.67 28.87
C ASN A 289 -0.92 6.68 28.95
N ALA A 290 -2.12 7.08 28.54
CA ALA A 290 -3.29 6.20 28.50
C ALA A 290 -3.25 5.20 27.32
N THR A 291 -2.48 5.48 26.26
CA THR A 291 -2.57 4.74 25.00
C THR A 291 -1.28 4.05 24.56
N PHE A 292 -0.09 4.45 25.04
CA PHE A 292 1.20 3.93 24.56
C PHE A 292 1.37 2.41 24.76
N MET A 293 0.70 1.83 25.76
CA MET A 293 0.71 0.37 26.01
C MET A 293 -0.27 -0.42 25.12
N LEU A 294 -1.12 0.26 24.34
CA LEU A 294 -2.08 -0.40 23.46
C LEU A 294 -1.39 -0.97 22.22
N THR A 295 -2.04 -1.94 21.60
CA THR A 295 -1.55 -2.53 20.35
C THR A 295 -1.39 -1.48 19.24
N ASN A 296 -0.22 -1.50 18.59
CA ASN A 296 0.10 -0.71 17.40
C ASN A 296 0.05 -1.53 16.08
N ARG A 297 -0.81 -2.54 15.99
CA ARG A 297 -0.94 -3.31 14.74
C ARG A 297 -1.52 -2.42 13.64
N ASN A 298 -0.96 -2.50 12.43
CA ASN A 298 -1.42 -1.81 11.22
C ASN A 298 -1.62 -0.30 11.44
N GLY A 299 -0.67 0.40 12.08
CA GLY A 299 -0.73 1.86 12.29
C GLY A 299 -1.83 2.34 13.25
N LYS A 300 -2.32 1.48 14.15
CA LYS A 300 -3.39 1.83 15.09
C LYS A 300 -3.01 3.01 16.00
N MET A 301 -1.76 3.14 16.42
CA MET A 301 -1.32 4.25 17.27
C MET A 301 -1.31 5.57 16.51
N ALA A 302 -0.70 5.63 15.31
CA ALA A 302 -0.77 6.81 14.45
C ALA A 302 -2.23 7.31 14.24
N ARG A 303 -3.19 6.39 14.00
CA ARG A 303 -4.61 6.77 13.91
C ARG A 303 -5.23 7.26 15.22
N ARG A 304 -4.79 6.77 16.38
CA ARG A 304 -5.25 7.28 17.69
C ARG A 304 -4.72 8.69 17.92
N TYR A 305 -3.44 8.92 17.64
CA TYR A 305 -2.82 10.23 17.76
C TYR A 305 -3.44 11.23 16.78
N ALA A 306 -3.63 10.85 15.51
CA ALA A 306 -4.33 11.70 14.53
C ALA A 306 -5.72 12.17 14.98
N ARG A 307 -6.48 11.32 15.70
CA ARG A 307 -7.82 11.69 16.23
C ARG A 307 -7.77 12.67 17.38
N ASN A 308 -6.68 12.69 18.16
CA ASN A 308 -6.58 13.44 19.41
C ASN A 308 -5.51 14.53 19.38
N ALA A 309 -4.81 14.68 18.25
CA ALA A 309 -3.82 15.73 18.06
C ALA A 309 -4.43 17.13 18.19
N ASP A 310 -3.71 18.05 18.80
CA ASP A 310 -3.97 19.49 18.78
C ASP A 310 -3.69 20.02 17.37
N ILE A 311 -4.76 20.26 16.60
CA ILE A 311 -4.67 20.66 15.18
C ILE A 311 -4.08 22.06 15.05
N GLU A 312 -4.42 23.00 15.93
CA GLU A 312 -3.93 24.37 15.84
C GLU A 312 -2.42 24.42 16.05
N LYS A 313 -1.92 23.72 17.08
CA LYS A 313 -0.49 23.59 17.33
C LYS A 313 0.23 22.83 16.21
N LEU A 314 -0.35 21.74 15.71
CA LEU A 314 0.23 20.97 14.61
C LEU A 314 0.36 21.85 13.35
N ARG A 315 -0.63 22.67 13.04
CA ARG A 315 -0.57 23.61 11.90
C ARG A 315 0.51 24.67 12.09
N SER A 316 0.60 25.28 13.28
CA SER A 316 1.61 26.31 13.55
C SER A 316 3.04 25.79 13.47
N ASP A 317 3.27 24.57 13.95
CA ASP A 317 4.61 23.99 14.07
C ASP A 317 5.12 23.37 12.76
N ASN A 318 4.23 23.15 11.77
CA ASN A 318 4.55 22.47 10.50
C ASN A 318 4.13 23.32 9.27
N PRO A 319 4.96 24.31 8.86
CA PRO A 319 4.59 25.27 7.80
C PRO A 319 4.39 24.63 6.42
N THR A 320 5.11 23.54 6.10
CA THR A 320 4.92 22.79 4.84
C THR A 320 3.57 22.08 4.82
N PHE A 321 3.14 21.51 5.96
CA PHE A 321 1.83 20.90 6.10
C PHE A 321 0.72 21.95 6.02
N GLU A 322 0.88 23.11 6.68
CA GLU A 322 -0.08 24.21 6.58
C GLU A 322 -0.23 24.72 5.14
N ARG A 323 0.87 24.84 4.40
CA ARG A 323 0.84 25.20 2.97
C ARG A 323 0.06 24.18 2.14
N LEU A 324 0.22 22.89 2.40
CA LEU A 324 -0.58 21.84 1.77
C LEU A 324 -2.08 22.02 2.11
N LEU A 325 -2.43 22.27 3.36
CA LEU A 325 -3.83 22.48 3.77
C LEU A 325 -4.47 23.68 3.05
N GLN A 326 -3.72 24.78 2.89
CA GLN A 326 -4.19 25.97 2.16
C GLN A 326 -4.51 25.63 0.70
N LYS A 327 -3.61 24.92 0.02
CA LYS A 327 -3.84 24.45 -1.36
C LYS A 327 -5.03 23.49 -1.47
N LEU A 328 -5.21 22.62 -0.49
CA LEU A 328 -6.36 21.70 -0.39
C LEU A 328 -7.68 22.41 -0.10
N GLN A 329 -7.67 23.62 0.44
CA GLN A 329 -8.88 24.42 0.68
C GLN A 329 -9.25 25.28 -0.55
N GLY A 330 -8.39 25.31 -1.56
CA GLY A 330 -8.45 26.21 -2.71
C GLY A 330 -7.89 27.57 -2.31
N ASP A 331 -6.87 28.05 -3.01
CA ASP A 331 -6.29 29.36 -2.75
C ASP A 331 -7.40 30.42 -2.79
N ALA A 332 -7.46 31.26 -1.75
CA ALA A 332 -8.33 32.43 -1.75
C ALA A 332 -8.03 33.40 -2.91
N GLU A 333 -6.91 33.21 -3.61
CA GLU A 333 -6.46 34.00 -4.76
C GLU A 333 -7.11 33.60 -6.10
N ASP A 334 -7.68 32.39 -6.24
CA ASP A 334 -8.36 31.97 -7.48
C ASP A 334 -9.86 32.36 -7.51
N ARG A 335 -10.32 33.17 -6.53
CA ARG A 335 -11.71 33.66 -6.42
C ARG A 335 -11.88 35.16 -6.68
N LEU A 336 -10.93 35.82 -7.33
CA LEU A 336 -11.01 37.25 -7.68
C LEU A 336 -10.97 37.52 -9.18
#